data_AF-A0A7S0EBR6-F1
#
_entry.id   AF-A0A7S0EBR6-F1
#
_cell.length_a   1.000
_cell.length_b   1.000
_cell.length_c   1.000
_cell.angle_alpha   90.00
_cell.angle_beta   90.00
_cell.angle_gamma   90.00
#
_symmetry.space_group_name_H-M   'P 1'
#
loop_
_entity.id
_entity.type
_entity.pdbx_description
1 polymer ?
#
loop_
_entity_poly.entity_id
_entity_poly.type
_entity_poly.pdbx_seq_one_letter_code
_entity_poly.pdbx_strand_id
1 'polypeptide(L)'
;MASLVLIQKRQACRKRREIYENMKNHEKYVQTVLKTWDKSKSGGLNFEELKEYLKDISQGRRPTDSEVQWVIQTATKDGGKFKQEWTTGQMEIKPSEFAAAAHAWQSYQENREMIDEVFSRFDQDKQGRLNWEELKLVLTELNDGDEPTKEEVDWVMKKSDVIGNGEIDKPELVQAIAVWYSHVDENVAARQAGGAQTSRCG
;
A
#
# COMPACT_ATOMS: atom_id res chain seq x y z
N MET A 1 -0.89 45.31 -0.44
CA MET A 1 0.12 44.36 -0.98
C MET A 1 1.19 43.94 0.04
N ALA A 2 1.86 44.85 0.76
CA ALA A 2 2.92 44.49 1.73
C ALA A 2 2.48 43.56 2.89
N SER A 3 1.24 43.71 3.40
CA SER A 3 0.71 42.87 4.50
C SER A 3 0.53 41.41 4.08
N LEU A 4 0.07 41.16 2.85
CA LEU A 4 -0.19 39.81 2.35
C LEU A 4 1.11 39.03 2.13
N VAL A 5 2.16 39.70 1.66
CA VAL A 5 3.52 39.12 1.50
C VAL A 5 4.12 38.76 2.86
N LEU A 6 3.95 39.59 3.89
CA LEU A 6 4.42 39.29 5.25
C LEU A 6 3.66 38.13 5.89
N ILE A 7 2.33 38.06 5.67
CA ILE A 7 1.50 36.93 6.11
C ILE A 7 1.96 35.63 5.42
N GLN A 8 2.15 35.65 4.10
CA GLN A 8 2.68 34.52 3.33
C GLN A 8 4.08 34.11 3.81
N LYS A 9 4.99 35.06 4.06
CA LYS A 9 6.32 34.77 4.62
C LYS A 9 6.25 34.13 6.01
N ARG A 10 5.36 34.60 6.89
CA ARG A 10 5.13 34.01 8.22
C ARG A 10 4.53 32.60 8.11
N GLN A 11 3.56 32.39 7.22
CA GLN A 11 2.98 31.07 6.95
C GLN A 11 4.03 30.12 6.38
N ALA A 12 4.84 30.56 5.43
CA ALA A 12 5.93 29.78 4.86
C ALA A 12 7.01 29.44 5.92
N CYS A 13 7.32 30.36 6.83
CA CYS A 13 8.23 30.13 7.94
C CYS A 13 7.66 29.09 8.93
N ARG A 14 6.38 29.20 9.29
CA ARG A 14 5.69 28.21 10.15
C ARG A 14 5.69 26.83 9.52
N LYS A 15 5.26 26.71 8.26
CA LYS A 15 5.27 25.44 7.52
C LYS A 15 6.68 24.85 7.43
N ARG A 16 7.70 25.67 7.14
CA ARG A 16 9.10 25.21 7.08
C ARG A 16 9.62 24.68 8.41
N ARG A 17 9.26 25.36 9.52
CA ARG A 17 9.61 24.93 10.86
C ARG A 17 8.92 23.60 11.22
N GLU A 18 7.63 23.47 10.93
CA GLU A 18 6.88 22.24 11.15
C GLU A 18 7.46 21.06 10.34
N ILE A 19 7.76 21.27 9.06
CA ILE A 19 8.43 20.27 8.21
C ILE A 19 9.78 19.85 8.81
N TYR A 20 10.57 20.81 9.30
CA TYR A 20 11.87 20.51 9.93
C TYR A 20 11.71 19.73 11.24
N GLU A 21 10.76 20.11 12.10
CA GLU A 21 10.49 19.41 13.35
C GLU A 21 10.00 17.98 13.08
N ASN A 22 9.09 17.79 12.11
CA ASN A 22 8.62 16.48 11.67
C ASN A 22 9.77 15.63 11.10
N MET A 23 10.62 16.20 10.25
CA MET A 23 11.78 15.50 9.68
C MET A 23 12.77 15.09 10.78
N LYS A 24 13.04 15.95 11.76
CA LYS A 24 13.91 15.63 12.90
C LYS A 24 13.33 14.55 13.80
N ASN A 25 12.01 14.58 14.05
CA ASN A 25 11.33 13.54 14.80
C ASN A 25 11.37 12.21 14.06
N HIS A 26 11.19 12.24 12.74
CA HIS A 26 11.31 11.08 11.88
C HIS A 26 12.73 10.48 11.91
N GLU A 27 13.77 11.31 11.79
CA GLU A 27 15.17 10.87 11.88
C GLU A 27 15.47 10.22 13.24
N LYS A 28 15.04 10.85 14.35
CA LYS A 28 15.19 10.27 15.69
C LYS A 28 14.49 8.93 15.84
N TYR A 29 13.31 8.79 15.25
CA TYR A 29 12.56 7.54 15.26
C TYR A 29 13.34 6.43 14.54
N VAL A 30 13.80 6.69 13.32
CA VAL A 30 14.61 5.75 12.54
C VAL A 30 15.88 5.33 13.28
N GLN A 31 16.59 6.28 13.89
CA GLN A 31 17.78 5.99 14.70
C GLN A 31 17.46 5.10 15.92
N THR A 32 16.29 5.30 16.54
CA THR A 32 15.84 4.49 17.67
C THR A 32 15.52 3.06 17.24
N VAL A 33 14.87 2.91 16.09
CA VAL A 33 14.57 1.59 15.49
C VAL A 33 15.86 0.85 15.17
N LEU A 34 16.79 1.46 14.41
CA LEU A 34 18.07 0.86 14.05
C LEU A 34 18.86 0.42 15.29
N LYS A 35 19.00 1.30 16.28
CA LYS A 35 19.72 0.97 17.52
C LYS A 35 19.15 -0.27 18.23
N THR A 36 17.86 -0.52 18.10
CA THR A 36 17.17 -1.62 18.78
C THR A 36 17.18 -2.90 17.94
N TRP A 37 16.96 -2.79 16.63
CA TRP A 37 16.63 -3.91 15.75
C TRP A 37 17.72 -4.28 14.73
N ASP A 38 18.65 -3.38 14.39
CA ASP A 38 19.81 -3.68 13.54
C ASP A 38 20.87 -4.44 14.36
N LYS A 39 20.69 -5.77 14.45
CA LYS A 39 21.60 -6.69 15.17
C LYS A 39 22.85 -6.99 14.35
N SER A 40 22.69 -7.00 13.02
CA SER A 40 23.75 -7.21 12.05
C SER A 40 24.74 -6.05 11.99
N LYS A 41 24.33 -4.85 12.43
CA LYS A 41 25.09 -3.57 12.41
C LYS A 41 25.40 -3.11 11.00
N SER A 42 24.51 -3.39 10.06
CA SER A 42 24.68 -3.01 8.66
C SER A 42 24.29 -1.57 8.38
N GLY A 43 23.49 -0.96 9.25
CA GLY A 43 22.89 0.36 9.06
C GLY A 43 21.54 0.33 8.34
N GLY A 44 21.03 -0.86 8.00
CA GLY A 44 19.68 -1.12 7.53
C GLY A 44 18.97 -2.15 8.42
N LEU A 45 17.76 -2.57 8.03
CA LEU A 45 17.17 -3.80 8.58
C LEU A 45 17.08 -4.84 7.46
N ASN A 46 17.67 -6.00 7.70
CA ASN A 46 17.44 -7.16 6.83
C ASN A 46 16.04 -7.75 7.07
N PHE A 47 15.68 -8.78 6.29
CA PHE A 47 14.36 -9.40 6.33
C PHE A 47 13.93 -9.87 7.73
N GLU A 48 14.82 -10.56 8.46
CA GLU A 48 14.50 -11.10 9.79
C GLU A 48 14.40 -10.00 10.85
N GLU A 49 15.28 -9.00 10.79
CA GLU A 49 15.24 -7.86 11.70
C GLU A 49 14.00 -7.00 11.48
N LEU A 50 13.61 -6.78 10.22
CA LEU A 50 12.37 -6.10 9.86
C LEU A 50 11.16 -6.89 10.37
N LYS A 51 11.15 -8.21 10.20
CA LYS A 51 10.06 -9.08 10.67
C LYS A 51 9.85 -9.01 12.18
N GLU A 52 10.93 -9.02 12.95
CA GLU A 52 10.84 -8.88 14.41
C GLU A 52 10.42 -7.47 14.83
N TYR A 53 10.86 -6.42 14.12
CA TYR A 53 10.37 -5.06 14.33
C TYR A 53 8.86 -4.93 14.04
N LEU A 54 8.38 -5.47 12.91
CA LEU A 54 6.97 -5.42 12.52
C LEU A 54 6.06 -6.17 13.52
N LYS A 55 6.57 -7.26 14.11
CA LYS A 55 5.91 -8.02 15.18
C LYS A 55 5.77 -7.23 16.49
N ASP A 56 6.77 -6.44 16.85
CA ASP A 56 6.72 -5.61 18.05
C ASP A 56 5.63 -4.53 17.93
N ILE A 57 5.57 -3.87 16.77
CA ILE A 57 4.57 -2.83 16.51
C ILE A 57 3.17 -3.37 16.17
N SER A 58 3.01 -4.69 15.99
CA SER A 58 1.73 -5.37 15.73
C SER A 58 1.11 -6.01 16.98
N GLN A 59 1.51 -5.56 18.18
CA GLN A 59 1.02 -6.08 19.46
C GLN A 59 1.25 -7.59 19.64
N GLY A 60 2.33 -8.14 19.05
CA GLY A 60 2.76 -9.52 19.24
C GLY A 60 2.29 -10.51 18.18
N ARG A 61 1.50 -10.09 17.18
CA ARG A 61 1.20 -10.94 16.01
C ARG A 61 2.46 -11.07 15.16
N ARG A 62 2.86 -12.31 14.83
CA ARG A 62 3.95 -12.54 13.89
C ARG A 62 3.49 -12.28 12.45
N PRO A 63 4.14 -11.35 11.73
CA PRO A 63 3.91 -11.17 10.30
C PRO A 63 4.28 -12.42 9.51
N THR A 64 3.55 -12.71 8.44
CA THR A 64 3.91 -13.75 7.46
C THR A 64 5.03 -13.26 6.54
N ASP A 65 5.66 -14.18 5.82
CA ASP A 65 6.73 -13.81 4.90
C ASP A 65 6.20 -12.91 3.77
N SER A 66 5.03 -13.22 3.19
CA SER A 66 4.38 -12.36 2.18
C SER A 66 4.06 -10.96 2.71
N GLU A 67 3.65 -10.84 3.99
CA GLU A 67 3.39 -9.54 4.62
C GLU A 67 4.67 -8.71 4.73
N VAL A 68 5.79 -9.31 5.14
CA VAL A 68 7.11 -8.63 5.19
C VAL A 68 7.59 -8.28 3.78
N GLN A 69 7.43 -9.19 2.82
CA GLN A 69 7.76 -8.99 1.41
C GLN A 69 7.06 -7.78 0.82
N TRP A 70 5.75 -7.67 1.04
CA TRP A 70 4.96 -6.54 0.59
C TRP A 70 5.42 -5.22 1.20
N VAL A 71 5.74 -5.21 2.51
CA VAL A 71 6.25 -4.00 3.18
C VAL A 71 7.55 -3.54 2.55
N ILE A 72 8.49 -4.46 2.29
CA ILE A 72 9.76 -4.16 1.62
C ILE A 72 9.50 -3.60 0.23
N GLN A 73 8.75 -4.32 -0.60
CA GLN A 73 8.52 -3.97 -2.00
C GLN A 73 7.80 -2.63 -2.15
N THR A 74 6.85 -2.34 -1.27
CA THR A 74 6.14 -1.04 -1.22
C THR A 74 7.07 0.10 -0.76
N ALA A 75 8.02 -0.17 0.13
CA ALA A 75 8.95 0.83 0.65
C ALA A 75 10.13 1.12 -0.29
N THR A 76 10.57 0.14 -1.07
CA THR A 76 11.76 0.23 -1.92
C THR A 76 11.36 0.50 -3.37
N LYS A 77 11.60 1.71 -3.87
CA LYS A 77 11.27 2.07 -5.26
C LYS A 77 12.21 1.45 -6.31
N ASP A 78 13.43 1.10 -5.90
CA ASP A 78 14.49 0.59 -6.79
C ASP A 78 14.68 -0.94 -6.69
N GLY A 79 13.96 -1.60 -5.78
CA GLY A 79 14.05 -3.05 -5.59
C GLY A 79 13.30 -3.78 -6.70
N GLY A 80 14.03 -4.44 -7.59
CA GLY A 80 13.43 -5.40 -8.54
C GLY A 80 12.49 -6.36 -7.80
N LYS A 81 11.41 -6.78 -8.47
CA LYS A 81 10.38 -7.67 -7.90
C LYS A 81 11.02 -8.77 -7.04
N PHE A 82 10.54 -8.91 -5.82
CA PHE A 82 11.01 -9.85 -4.79
C PHE A 82 11.14 -11.28 -5.35
N LYS A 83 12.30 -11.66 -5.88
CA LYS A 83 12.48 -12.98 -6.49
C LYS A 83 13.42 -13.93 -5.77
N GLN A 84 14.17 -13.49 -4.75
CA GLN A 84 14.90 -14.34 -3.76
C GLN A 84 15.94 -13.59 -2.90
N GLU A 85 16.37 -12.37 -3.26
CA GLU A 85 17.58 -11.74 -2.65
C GLU A 85 17.40 -11.18 -1.23
N TRP A 86 16.16 -10.94 -0.79
CA TRP A 86 15.88 -10.35 0.51
C TRP A 86 15.90 -11.37 1.65
N THR A 87 15.45 -12.60 1.40
CA THR A 87 15.38 -13.65 2.45
C THR A 87 16.76 -14.18 2.85
N THR A 88 17.80 -13.94 2.04
CA THR A 88 19.19 -14.31 2.35
C THR A 88 19.88 -13.31 3.30
N GLY A 89 19.22 -12.18 3.58
CA GLY A 89 19.79 -11.09 4.38
C GLY A 89 20.83 -10.25 3.63
N GLN A 90 20.96 -10.41 2.31
CA GLN A 90 21.87 -9.61 1.48
C GLN A 90 21.29 -8.23 1.15
N MET A 91 19.97 -8.14 1.03
CA MET A 91 19.27 -6.88 0.85
C MET A 91 18.68 -6.40 2.18
N GLU A 92 18.70 -5.08 2.34
CA GLU A 92 18.32 -4.41 3.58
C GLU A 92 17.51 -3.18 3.24
N ILE A 93 16.48 -2.93 4.05
CA ILE A 93 15.76 -1.68 3.96
C ILE A 93 16.68 -0.57 4.49
N LYS A 94 16.79 0.53 3.75
CA LYS A 94 17.64 1.66 4.13
C LYS A 94 16.91 2.56 5.13
N PRO A 95 17.63 3.35 5.95
CA PRO A 95 17.01 4.31 6.86
C PRO A 95 16.01 5.26 6.19
N SER A 96 16.27 5.64 4.92
CA SER A 96 15.37 6.48 4.12
C SER A 96 14.05 5.83 3.73
N GLU A 97 13.97 4.50 3.78
CA GLU A 97 12.82 3.69 3.36
C GLU A 97 11.96 3.26 4.57
N PHE A 98 12.46 3.42 5.80
CA PHE A 98 11.77 2.99 7.02
C PHE A 98 10.43 3.69 7.23
N ALA A 99 10.38 4.99 6.91
CA ALA A 99 9.14 5.75 6.96
C ALA A 99 8.04 5.08 6.14
N ALA A 100 8.40 4.70 4.91
CA ALA A 100 7.47 4.12 3.96
C ALA A 100 7.05 2.72 4.41
N ALA A 101 8.00 1.90 4.88
CA ALA A 101 7.69 0.57 5.41
C ALA A 101 6.77 0.62 6.64
N ALA A 102 7.07 1.48 7.62
CA ALA A 102 6.25 1.62 8.82
C ALA A 102 4.84 2.14 8.48
N HIS A 103 4.74 3.11 7.57
CA HIS A 103 3.45 3.63 7.11
C HIS A 103 2.64 2.59 6.33
N ALA A 104 3.29 1.82 5.45
CA ALA A 104 2.65 0.74 4.71
C ALA A 104 2.11 -0.33 5.67
N TRP A 105 2.93 -0.74 6.65
CA TRP A 105 2.50 -1.68 7.68
C TRP A 105 1.32 -1.16 8.51
N GLN A 106 1.37 0.10 8.95
CA GLN A 106 0.29 0.70 9.71
C GLN A 106 -1.01 0.73 8.91
N SER A 107 -0.97 1.17 7.65
CA SER A 107 -2.13 1.18 6.75
C SER A 107 -2.72 -0.21 6.54
N TYR A 108 -1.87 -1.23 6.35
CA TYR A 108 -2.32 -2.62 6.26
C TYR A 108 -3.03 -3.07 7.54
N GLN A 109 -2.46 -2.78 8.70
CA GLN A 109 -3.02 -3.16 10.00
C GLN A 109 -4.37 -2.49 10.27
N GLU A 110 -4.56 -1.23 9.86
CA GLU A 110 -5.83 -0.50 9.98
C GLU A 110 -6.95 -1.11 9.13
N ASN A 111 -6.62 -1.70 7.98
CA ASN A 111 -7.59 -2.31 7.06
C ASN A 111 -7.72 -3.82 7.24
N ARG A 112 -6.99 -4.41 8.19
CA ARG A 112 -6.82 -5.85 8.32
C ARG A 112 -8.13 -6.61 8.54
N GLU A 113 -9.05 -6.05 9.32
CA GLU A 113 -10.34 -6.70 9.59
C GLU A 113 -11.16 -6.87 8.32
N MET A 114 -11.23 -5.81 7.50
CA MET A 114 -11.89 -5.87 6.19
C MET A 114 -11.20 -6.86 5.26
N ILE A 115 -9.86 -6.88 5.25
CA ILE A 115 -9.09 -7.84 4.44
C ILE A 115 -9.42 -9.27 4.87
N ASP A 116 -9.34 -9.58 6.16
CA ASP A 116 -9.63 -10.91 6.68
C ASP A 116 -11.07 -11.35 6.37
N GLU A 117 -12.05 -10.43 6.40
CA GLU A 117 -13.43 -10.70 6.00
C GLU A 117 -13.53 -11.08 4.52
N VAL A 118 -12.95 -10.29 3.62
CA VAL A 118 -12.97 -10.59 2.17
C VAL A 118 -12.33 -11.95 1.90
N PHE A 119 -11.14 -12.21 2.44
CA PHE A 119 -10.48 -13.51 2.25
C PHE A 119 -11.31 -14.66 2.83
N SER A 120 -11.95 -14.49 3.98
CA SER A 120 -12.78 -15.56 4.56
C SER A 120 -13.96 -15.98 3.67
N ARG A 121 -14.40 -15.09 2.76
CA ARG A 121 -15.54 -15.29 1.87
C ARG A 121 -15.14 -15.78 0.49
N PHE A 122 -14.02 -15.31 -0.05
CA PHE A 122 -13.66 -15.49 -1.46
C PHE A 122 -12.46 -16.42 -1.70
N ASP A 123 -11.54 -16.55 -0.75
CA ASP A 123 -10.38 -17.46 -0.83
C ASP A 123 -10.87 -18.90 -0.56
N GLN A 124 -11.30 -19.59 -1.61
CA GLN A 124 -11.97 -20.88 -1.50
C GLN A 124 -11.00 -22.01 -1.16
N ASP A 125 -9.78 -21.92 -1.71
CA ASP A 125 -8.73 -22.90 -1.49
C ASP A 125 -7.88 -22.61 -0.24
N LYS A 126 -8.14 -21.47 0.42
CA LYS A 126 -7.52 -21.03 1.68
C LYS A 126 -6.01 -20.88 1.57
N GLN A 127 -5.53 -20.46 0.40
CA GLN A 127 -4.12 -20.21 0.17
C GLN A 127 -3.64 -18.89 0.81
N GLY A 128 -4.56 -18.04 1.25
CA GLY A 128 -4.27 -16.71 1.79
C GLY A 128 -3.94 -15.69 0.70
N ARG A 129 -4.26 -16.01 -0.55
CA ARG A 129 -4.02 -15.22 -1.77
C ARG A 129 -5.25 -15.38 -2.68
N LEU A 130 -5.61 -14.35 -3.45
CA LEU A 130 -6.71 -14.43 -4.40
C LEU A 130 -6.16 -14.63 -5.80
N ASN A 131 -6.56 -15.71 -6.45
CA ASN A 131 -6.27 -15.91 -7.87
C ASN A 131 -7.17 -15.00 -8.75
N TRP A 132 -6.98 -15.07 -10.07
CA TRP A 132 -7.73 -14.24 -11.02
C TRP A 132 -9.26 -14.42 -10.92
N GLU A 133 -9.73 -15.65 -10.76
CA GLU A 133 -11.16 -15.97 -10.69
C GLU A 133 -11.76 -15.47 -9.37
N GLU A 134 -11.04 -15.64 -8.27
CA GLU A 134 -11.46 -15.16 -6.94
C GLU A 134 -11.46 -13.62 -6.87
N LEU A 135 -10.45 -12.96 -7.46
CA LEU A 135 -10.44 -11.50 -7.59
C LEU A 135 -11.64 -11.00 -8.41
N LYS A 136 -12.00 -11.68 -9.51
CA LYS A 136 -13.20 -11.34 -10.28
C LYS A 136 -14.46 -11.36 -9.40
N LEU A 137 -14.60 -12.37 -8.52
CA LEU A 137 -15.75 -12.45 -7.61
C LEU A 137 -15.78 -11.30 -6.61
N VAL A 138 -14.63 -10.93 -6.03
CA VAL A 138 -14.52 -9.76 -5.16
C VAL A 138 -14.98 -8.49 -5.87
N LEU A 139 -14.46 -8.24 -7.08
CA LEU A 139 -14.80 -7.05 -7.85
C LEU A 139 -16.28 -7.02 -8.28
N THR A 140 -16.87 -8.18 -8.56
CA THR A 140 -18.30 -8.31 -8.85
C THR A 140 -19.15 -7.90 -7.64
N GLU A 141 -18.78 -8.34 -6.44
CA GLU A 141 -19.48 -7.93 -5.22
C GLU A 141 -19.33 -6.44 -4.92
N LEU A 142 -18.14 -5.87 -5.14
CA LEU A 142 -17.90 -4.43 -4.99
C LEU A 142 -18.65 -3.57 -6.02
N ASN A 143 -19.19 -4.21 -7.07
CA ASN A 143 -19.90 -3.57 -8.18
C ASN A 143 -21.40 -3.92 -8.19
N ASP A 144 -22.01 -4.08 -7.01
CA ASP A 144 -23.45 -4.40 -6.84
C ASP A 144 -23.91 -5.65 -7.63
N GLY A 145 -22.99 -6.59 -7.90
CA GLY A 145 -23.25 -7.82 -8.63
C GLY A 145 -22.99 -7.75 -10.15
N ASP A 146 -22.64 -6.59 -10.69
CA ASP A 146 -22.27 -6.44 -12.10
C ASP A 146 -20.86 -7.00 -12.35
N GLU A 147 -20.75 -8.02 -13.20
CA GLU A 147 -19.47 -8.66 -13.47
C GLU A 147 -18.51 -7.71 -14.22
N PRO A 148 -17.26 -7.56 -13.75
CA PRO A 148 -16.23 -6.81 -14.47
C PRO A 148 -15.79 -7.58 -15.72
N THR A 149 -15.34 -6.82 -16.72
CA THR A 149 -14.73 -7.38 -17.93
C THR A 149 -13.38 -8.02 -17.62
N LYS A 150 -12.90 -8.89 -18.52
CA LYS A 150 -11.59 -9.52 -18.36
C LYS A 150 -10.48 -8.47 -18.27
N GLU A 151 -10.57 -7.45 -19.12
CA GLU A 151 -9.60 -6.36 -19.21
C GLU A 151 -9.52 -5.55 -17.90
N GLU A 152 -10.65 -5.39 -17.22
CA GLU A 152 -10.73 -4.72 -15.92
C GLU A 152 -10.06 -5.53 -14.81
N VAL A 153 -10.34 -6.83 -14.73
CA VAL A 153 -9.69 -7.72 -13.76
C VAL A 153 -8.18 -7.78 -14.02
N ASP A 154 -7.77 -7.93 -15.28
CA ASP A 154 -6.35 -7.94 -15.69
C ASP A 154 -5.66 -6.62 -15.32
N TRP A 155 -6.36 -5.49 -15.46
CA TRP A 155 -5.84 -4.18 -15.10
C TRP A 155 -5.65 -4.04 -13.60
N VAL A 156 -6.64 -4.43 -12.78
CA VAL A 156 -6.54 -4.40 -11.32
C VAL A 156 -5.38 -5.29 -10.85
N MET A 157 -5.31 -6.52 -11.37
CA MET A 157 -4.24 -7.48 -11.05
C MET A 157 -2.86 -6.87 -11.34
N LYS A 158 -2.65 -6.38 -12.56
CA LYS A 158 -1.37 -5.81 -12.99
C LYS A 158 -0.92 -4.61 -12.16
N LYS A 159 -1.85 -3.85 -11.60
CA LYS A 159 -1.58 -2.64 -10.82
C LYS A 159 -1.38 -2.90 -9.33
N SER A 160 -1.80 -4.07 -8.85
CA SER A 160 -1.91 -4.36 -7.42
C SER A 160 -1.05 -5.53 -6.96
N ASP A 161 -0.67 -6.44 -7.86
CA ASP A 161 0.33 -7.51 -7.62
C ASP A 161 1.75 -6.90 -7.49
N VAL A 162 2.04 -6.44 -6.28
CA VAL A 162 3.29 -5.77 -5.90
C VAL A 162 4.40 -6.80 -5.72
N ILE A 163 4.11 -7.92 -5.05
CA ILE A 163 5.03 -9.04 -4.82
C ILE A 163 5.41 -9.69 -6.16
N GLY A 164 4.50 -9.74 -7.12
CA GLY A 164 4.75 -10.22 -8.48
C GLY A 164 4.56 -11.72 -8.64
N ASN A 165 3.71 -12.34 -7.82
CA ASN A 165 3.43 -13.78 -7.88
C ASN A 165 2.24 -14.14 -8.79
N GLY A 166 1.54 -13.13 -9.35
CA GLY A 166 0.38 -13.31 -10.21
C GLY A 166 -0.95 -13.55 -9.47
N GLU A 167 -0.94 -13.41 -8.15
CA GLU A 167 -2.10 -13.49 -7.26
C GLU A 167 -2.14 -12.21 -6.41
N ILE A 168 -3.25 -11.97 -5.69
CA ILE A 168 -3.36 -10.85 -4.75
C ILE A 168 -3.20 -11.39 -3.33
N ASP A 169 -2.06 -11.08 -2.69
CA ASP A 169 -1.85 -11.36 -1.28
C ASP A 169 -2.70 -10.42 -0.40
N LYS A 170 -2.94 -10.81 0.86
CA LYS A 170 -3.70 -10.01 1.84
C LYS A 170 -3.36 -8.51 1.86
N PRO A 171 -2.09 -8.09 1.99
CA PRO A 171 -1.76 -6.66 2.02
C PRO A 171 -1.98 -5.92 0.69
N GLU A 172 -2.10 -6.64 -0.44
CA GLU A 172 -2.31 -6.05 -1.77
C GLU A 172 -3.78 -5.74 -2.05
N LEU A 173 -4.71 -6.36 -1.31
CA LEU A 173 -6.15 -6.19 -1.52
C LEU A 173 -6.60 -4.73 -1.39
N VAL A 174 -6.07 -3.98 -0.43
CA VAL A 174 -6.44 -2.56 -0.25
C VAL A 174 -6.08 -1.74 -1.49
N GLN A 175 -4.93 -2.03 -2.10
CA GLN A 175 -4.52 -1.40 -3.34
C GLN A 175 -5.40 -1.84 -4.50
N ALA A 176 -5.76 -3.13 -4.59
CA ALA A 176 -6.68 -3.63 -5.61
C ALA A 176 -8.04 -2.96 -5.56
N ILE A 177 -8.61 -2.77 -4.36
CA ILE A 177 -9.88 -2.08 -4.15
C ILE A 177 -9.77 -0.59 -4.53
N ALA A 178 -8.70 0.09 -4.12
CA ALA A 178 -8.49 1.49 -4.48
C ALA A 178 -8.33 1.70 -6.00
N VAL A 179 -7.58 0.80 -6.64
CA VAL A 179 -7.39 0.76 -8.10
C VAL A 179 -8.74 0.55 -8.79
N TRP A 180 -9.55 -0.42 -8.32
CA TRP A 180 -10.90 -0.66 -8.84
C TRP A 180 -11.77 0.59 -8.82
N TYR A 181 -11.91 1.25 -7.66
CA TYR A 181 -12.77 2.43 -7.55
C TYR A 181 -12.30 3.60 -8.41
N SER A 182 -10.98 3.76 -8.60
CA SER A 182 -10.45 4.78 -9.51
C SER A 182 -10.88 4.57 -10.97
N HIS A 183 -11.10 3.33 -11.39
CA HIS A 183 -11.58 2.99 -12.74
C HIS A 183 -13.11 3.08 -12.86
N VAL A 184 -13.85 2.67 -11.83
CA VAL A 184 -15.33 2.76 -11.82
C VAL A 184 -15.79 4.22 -11.87
N ASP A 185 -15.16 5.13 -11.12
CA ASP A 185 -15.49 6.55 -11.12
C ASP A 185 -15.31 7.18 -12.52
N GLU A 186 -14.24 6.81 -13.24
CA GLU A 186 -14.02 7.25 -14.62
C GLU A 186 -15.13 6.75 -15.57
N ASN A 187 -15.56 5.50 -15.41
CA ASN A 187 -16.64 4.91 -16.20
C ASN A 187 -18.01 5.53 -15.92
N VAL A 188 -18.32 5.84 -14.66
CA VAL A 188 -19.56 6.53 -14.27
C VAL A 188 -19.57 7.96 -14.82
N ALA A 189 -18.46 8.69 -14.71
CA ALA A 189 -18.32 10.03 -15.27
C ALA A 189 -18.50 10.04 -16.80
N ALA A 190 -17.91 9.06 -17.51
CA ALA A 190 -18.06 8.92 -18.95
C ALA A 190 -19.52 8.62 -19.37
N ARG A 191 -20.22 7.75 -18.64
CA ARG A 191 -21.64 7.43 -18.88
C ARG A 191 -22.56 8.63 -18.66
N GLN A 192 -22.31 9.43 -17.61
CA GLN A 192 -23.09 10.65 -17.33
C GLN A 192 -22.81 11.77 -18.34
N ALA A 193 -21.59 11.89 -18.86
CA ALA A 193 -21.24 12.83 -19.92
C ALA A 193 -21.84 12.47 -21.29
N GLY A 194 -22.04 11.18 -21.57
CA GLY A 194 -22.66 10.69 -22.80
C GLY A 194 -24.19 10.80 -22.87
N GLY A 195 -24.86 11.11 -21.75
CA GLY A 195 -26.34 11.21 -21.67
C GLY A 195 -26.93 12.54 -22.13
N ALA A 196 -26.11 13.54 -22.47
CA ALA A 196 -26.57 14.89 -22.80
C ALA A 196 -26.68 15.14 -24.32
N GLN A 197 -27.35 14.27 -25.08
CA GLN A 197 -27.82 14.59 -26.44
C GLN A 197 -28.86 13.57 -26.93
N THR A 198 -30.14 13.90 -26.78
CA THR A 198 -31.12 14.06 -27.89
C THR A 198 -32.52 14.28 -27.31
N SER A 199 -32.94 15.54 -27.20
CA SER A 199 -34.37 15.87 -27.30
C SER A 199 -34.52 17.29 -27.79
N ARG A 200 -34.25 17.48 -29.09
CA ARG A 200 -34.75 18.62 -29.84
C ARG A 200 -35.98 18.11 -30.59
N CYS A 201 -37.14 18.31 -29.97
CA CYS A 201 -38.45 18.07 -30.58
C CYS A 201 -38.62 18.97 -31.82
N GLY A 202 -39.40 18.46 -32.77
CA GLY A 202 -39.67 19.06 -34.08
C GLY A 202 -40.59 20.27 -34.09
#